data_AF-A0AAW6G622-F1
#
_entry.id   AF-A0AAW6G622-F1
#
_cell.length_a   1.000
_cell.length_b   1.000
_cell.length_c   1.000
_cell.angle_alpha   90.00
_cell.angle_beta   90.00
_cell.angle_gamma   90.00
#
_symmetry.space_group_name_H-M   'P 1'
#
loop_
_entity.id
_entity.type
_entity.pdbx_description
1 polymer ?
#
loop_
_entity_poly.entity_id
_entity_poly.type
_entity_poly.pdbx_seq_one_letter_code
_entity_poly.pdbx_strand_id
1 'polypeptide(L)'
;MYSILLERGELPLEKYITTRFSGGKLDFSLIDDTHGFSLIDNENQNEFIDSFRKFEELGWNVIATDKGLDYKTYNKNKKSKRYFSDDLWKKGIKKFKITQRNRCFGYVENGVFLCVEV
;
A
#
# COMPACT_ATOMS: atom_id res chain seq x y z
N MET A 1 9.69 -19.70 -0.02
CA MET A 1 8.64 -20.67 -0.39
C MET A 1 7.48 -19.99 -1.10
N TYR A 2 6.85 -18.96 -0.53
CA TYR A 2 5.73 -18.24 -1.18
C TYR A 2 6.08 -17.49 -2.48
N SER A 3 7.30 -16.94 -2.62
CA SER A 3 7.72 -16.26 -3.85
C SER A 3 7.77 -17.18 -5.07
N ILE A 4 8.26 -18.41 -4.90
CA ILE A 4 8.32 -19.43 -5.96
C ILE A 4 6.90 -19.83 -6.41
N LEU A 5 5.95 -19.93 -5.47
CA LEU A 5 4.55 -20.24 -5.80
C LEU A 5 3.89 -19.09 -6.57
N LEU A 6 4.19 -17.84 -6.21
CA LEU A 6 3.74 -16.66 -6.95
C LEU A 6 4.31 -16.65 -8.39
N GLU A 7 5.61 -16.87 -8.55
CA GLU A 7 6.27 -16.93 -9.87
C GLU A 7 5.71 -18.02 -10.78
N ARG A 8 5.24 -19.13 -10.21
CA ARG A 8 4.58 -20.22 -10.94
C ARG A 8 3.09 -20.00 -11.20
N GLY A 9 2.51 -18.90 -10.71
CA GLY A 9 1.07 -18.64 -10.78
C GLY A 9 0.22 -19.55 -9.89
N GLU A 10 0.84 -20.30 -8.97
CA GLU A 10 0.19 -21.22 -8.04
C GLU A 10 -0.36 -20.49 -6.79
N LEU A 11 0.00 -19.22 -6.61
CA LEU A 11 -0.44 -18.37 -5.51
C LEU A 11 -0.90 -17.00 -6.05
N PRO A 12 -2.15 -16.58 -5.81
CA PRO A 12 -2.61 -15.25 -6.17
C PRO A 12 -1.80 -14.15 -5.47
N LEU A 13 -1.58 -13.03 -6.17
CA LEU A 13 -0.78 -11.91 -5.66
C LEU A 13 -1.30 -11.36 -4.33
N GLU A 14 -2.61 -11.15 -4.22
CA GLU A 14 -3.25 -10.70 -2.98
C GLU A 14 -2.89 -11.61 -1.80
N LYS A 15 -3.02 -12.92 -1.99
CA LYS A 15 -2.69 -13.91 -0.96
C LYS A 15 -1.21 -13.88 -0.62
N TYR A 16 -0.33 -13.66 -1.61
CA TYR A 16 1.08 -13.46 -1.36
C TYR A 16 1.35 -12.22 -0.49
N ILE A 17 0.82 -11.05 -0.88
CA ILE A 17 1.06 -9.77 -0.20
C ILE A 17 0.53 -9.83 1.24
N THR A 18 -0.74 -10.21 1.42
CA THR A 18 -1.37 -10.29 2.74
C THR A 18 -0.62 -11.25 3.66
N THR A 19 -0.15 -12.40 3.16
CA THR A 19 0.65 -13.35 3.95
C THR A 19 2.06 -12.80 4.25
N ARG A 20 2.76 -12.28 3.24
CA ARG A 20 4.17 -11.87 3.34
C ARG A 20 4.38 -10.68 4.27
N PHE A 21 3.42 -9.77 4.32
CA PHE A 21 3.49 -8.53 5.10
C PHE A 21 2.64 -8.58 6.37
N SER A 22 1.94 -9.69 6.63
CA SER A 22 1.17 -9.88 7.86
C SER A 22 2.03 -9.65 9.12
N GLY A 23 1.47 -8.92 10.08
CA GLY A 23 2.15 -8.58 11.35
C GLY A 23 3.28 -7.55 11.21
N GLY A 24 3.46 -6.95 10.03
CA GLY A 24 4.43 -5.89 9.77
C GLY A 24 3.89 -4.47 10.03
N LYS A 25 4.55 -3.49 9.40
CA LYS A 25 4.11 -2.09 9.35
C LYS A 25 2.96 -1.85 8.38
N LEU A 26 2.69 -2.75 7.45
CA LEU A 26 1.60 -2.65 6.48
C LEU A 26 0.48 -3.64 6.84
N ASP A 27 -0.75 -3.14 6.92
CA ASP A 27 -1.95 -3.93 7.11
C ASP A 27 -2.90 -3.72 5.92
N PHE A 28 -3.30 -4.82 5.28
CA PHE A 28 -4.15 -4.81 4.09
C PHE A 28 -5.60 -5.23 4.36
N SER A 29 -6.00 -5.37 5.64
CA SER A 29 -7.33 -5.85 6.05
C SER A 29 -8.50 -4.94 5.64
N LEU A 30 -8.24 -3.69 5.27
CA LEU A 30 -9.25 -2.73 4.84
C LEU A 30 -9.36 -2.61 3.31
N ILE A 31 -8.56 -3.35 2.56
CA ILE A 31 -8.63 -3.37 1.10
C ILE A 31 -9.75 -4.31 0.66
N ASP A 32 -10.55 -3.86 -0.31
CA ASP A 32 -11.55 -4.68 -1.00
C ASP A 32 -11.19 -4.94 -2.47
N ASP A 33 -11.95 -5.81 -3.14
CA ASP A 33 -11.70 -6.21 -4.53
C ASP A 33 -11.77 -5.03 -5.54
N THR A 34 -12.43 -3.92 -5.18
CA THR A 34 -12.65 -2.76 -6.06
C THR A 34 -11.51 -1.75 -5.98
N HIS A 35 -10.89 -1.62 -4.81
CA HIS A 35 -9.81 -0.67 -4.51
C HIS A 35 -8.47 -1.35 -4.21
N GLY A 36 -8.39 -2.65 -4.47
CA GLY A 36 -7.29 -3.51 -4.09
C GLY A 36 -6.43 -4.02 -5.24
N PHE A 37 -6.08 -5.30 -5.15
CA PHE A 37 -5.06 -5.91 -6.00
C PHE A 37 -5.51 -6.17 -7.45
N SER A 38 -6.79 -5.97 -7.77
CA SER A 38 -7.35 -6.14 -9.12
C SER A 38 -6.79 -5.16 -10.14
N LEU A 39 -6.23 -4.03 -9.70
CA LEU A 39 -5.56 -3.04 -10.53
C LEU A 39 -4.08 -3.37 -10.81
N ILE A 40 -3.54 -4.39 -10.16
CA ILE A 40 -2.15 -4.82 -10.32
C ILE A 40 -2.09 -5.86 -11.42
N ASP A 41 -1.38 -5.54 -12.49
CA ASP A 41 -1.12 -6.46 -13.58
C ASP A 41 0.21 -7.20 -13.37
N ASN A 42 0.43 -8.24 -14.15
CA ASN A 42 1.66 -9.04 -14.07
C ASN A 42 2.93 -8.22 -14.42
N GLU A 43 2.79 -7.10 -15.14
CA GLU A 43 3.94 -6.27 -15.53
C GLU A 43 4.43 -5.43 -14.35
N ASN A 44 3.52 -4.91 -13.53
CA ASN A 44 3.85 -4.01 -12.43
C ASN A 44 3.92 -4.71 -11.06
N GLN A 45 3.52 -5.99 -10.96
CA GLN A 45 3.53 -6.78 -9.72
C GLN A 45 4.82 -6.63 -8.89
N ASN A 46 6.00 -6.72 -9.52
CA ASN A 46 7.26 -6.63 -8.80
C ASN A 46 7.48 -5.24 -8.19
N GLU A 47 7.05 -4.17 -8.87
CA GLU A 47 7.16 -2.80 -8.34
C GLU A 47 6.30 -2.61 -7.09
N PHE A 48 5.12 -3.25 -7.03
CA PHE A 48 4.29 -3.29 -5.83
C PHE A 48 4.99 -4.02 -4.68
N ILE A 49 5.45 -5.24 -4.93
CA ILE A 49 6.12 -6.05 -3.91
C ILE A 49 7.37 -5.35 -3.38
N ASP A 50 8.20 -4.78 -4.27
CA ASP A 50 9.43 -4.09 -3.90
C ASP A 50 9.16 -2.80 -3.12
N SER A 51 8.13 -2.05 -3.49
CA SER A 51 7.73 -0.84 -2.77
C SER A 51 7.22 -1.15 -1.36
N PHE A 52 6.40 -2.19 -1.21
CA PHE A 52 5.93 -2.65 0.10
C PHE A 52 7.07 -3.17 0.96
N ARG A 53 7.98 -3.96 0.36
CA ARG A 53 9.19 -4.43 1.03
C ARG A 53 10.06 -3.27 1.52
N LYS A 54 10.28 -2.26 0.67
CA LYS A 54 11.05 -1.07 1.04
C LYS A 54 10.40 -0.32 2.21
N PHE A 55 9.08 -0.17 2.21
CA PHE A 55 8.35 0.45 3.30
C PHE A 55 8.50 -0.33 4.62
N GLU A 56 8.42 -1.67 4.57
CA GLU A 56 8.65 -2.53 5.74
C GLU A 56 10.09 -2.48 6.27
N GLU A 57 11.09 -2.40 5.39
CA GLU A 57 12.49 -2.41 5.80
C GLU A 57 12.93 -1.07 6.41
N LEU A 58 12.41 0.05 5.90
CA LEU A 58 12.81 1.39 6.35
C LEU A 58 12.15 1.79 7.68
N GLY A 59 12.91 2.44 8.56
CA GLY A 59 12.35 3.07 9.76
C GLY A 59 11.42 4.24 9.42
N TRP A 60 10.43 4.53 10.27
CA TRP A 60 9.45 5.61 10.04
C TRP A 60 10.07 6.99 9.78
N ASN A 61 11.17 7.30 10.45
CA ASN A 61 11.95 8.53 10.23
C ASN A 61 12.58 8.58 8.82
N VAL A 62 13.04 7.44 8.31
CA VAL A 62 13.61 7.33 6.97
C VAL A 62 12.51 7.38 5.91
N ILE A 63 11.39 6.69 6.13
CA ILE A 63 10.22 6.71 5.23
C ILE A 63 9.76 8.14 4.96
N ALA A 64 9.67 8.97 6.00
CA ALA A 64 9.22 10.36 5.89
C ALA A 64 10.09 11.25 4.99
N THR A 65 11.34 10.83 4.71
CA THR A 65 12.29 11.59 3.88
C THR A 65 12.75 10.83 2.63
N ASP A 66 12.31 9.58 2.45
CA ASP A 66 12.67 8.75 1.31
C ASP A 66 12.01 9.26 0.02
N LYS A 67 12.84 9.71 -0.92
CA LYS A 67 12.38 10.26 -2.21
C LYS A 67 11.75 9.20 -3.13
N GLY A 68 12.07 7.92 -2.94
CA GLY A 68 11.52 6.84 -3.73
C GLY A 68 10.06 6.57 -3.36
N LEU A 69 9.79 6.46 -2.06
CA LEU A 69 8.46 6.29 -1.51
C LEU A 69 7.64 7.58 -1.56
N ASP A 70 8.25 8.77 -1.51
CA ASP A 70 7.52 10.06 -1.54
C ASP A 70 6.35 10.07 -0.54
N TYR A 71 6.58 9.51 0.65
CA TYR A 71 5.57 9.30 1.68
C TYR A 71 5.10 10.63 2.25
N LYS A 72 3.80 10.93 2.15
CA LYS A 72 3.23 12.19 2.61
C LYS A 72 1.74 12.14 2.88
N THR A 73 1.24 13.15 3.58
CA THR A 73 -0.20 13.38 3.73
C THR A 73 -0.86 13.61 2.39
N TYR A 74 -1.97 12.92 2.15
CA TYR A 74 -2.86 13.21 1.06
C TYR A 74 -3.95 14.16 1.56
N ASN A 75 -3.97 15.39 1.07
CA ASN A 75 -4.87 16.42 1.58
C ASN A 75 -6.24 16.37 0.88
N LYS A 76 -7.30 16.49 1.67
CA LYS A 76 -8.67 16.66 1.16
C LYS A 76 -8.81 18.01 0.48
N ASN A 77 -9.26 18.02 -0.77
CA ASN A 77 -9.55 19.22 -1.54
C ASN A 77 -10.77 19.00 -2.44
N LYS A 78 -11.19 20.04 -3.18
CA LYS A 78 -12.37 19.95 -4.07
C LYS A 78 -12.34 18.77 -5.05
N LYS A 79 -11.14 18.37 -5.51
CA LYS A 79 -10.96 17.26 -6.46
C LYS A 79 -10.90 15.90 -5.75
N SER A 80 -10.17 15.81 -4.63
CA SER A 80 -9.96 14.54 -3.91
C SER A 80 -11.09 14.16 -2.96
N LYS A 81 -11.96 15.09 -2.54
CA LYS A 81 -12.97 14.86 -1.49
C LYS A 81 -13.86 13.62 -1.70
N ARG A 82 -14.04 13.16 -2.94
CA ARG A 82 -14.89 12.03 -3.31
C ARG A 82 -14.19 10.66 -3.24
N TYR A 83 -12.87 10.64 -3.04
CA TYR A 83 -12.09 9.40 -3.07
C TYR A 83 -12.19 8.60 -1.77
N PHE A 84 -12.33 9.29 -0.63
CA PHE A 84 -12.49 8.64 0.67
C PHE A 84 -13.69 9.22 1.41
N SER A 85 -14.27 8.41 2.29
CA SER A 85 -15.34 8.85 3.20
C SER A 85 -14.82 9.94 4.17
N ASP A 86 -15.74 10.71 4.74
CA ASP A 86 -15.36 11.76 5.69
C ASP A 86 -14.65 11.20 6.94
N ASP A 87 -14.97 9.98 7.35
CA ASP A 87 -14.32 9.34 8.49
C ASP A 87 -12.89 8.90 8.18
N LEU A 88 -12.65 8.37 6.97
CA LEU A 88 -11.29 8.10 6.49
C LEU A 88 -10.47 9.39 6.38
N TRP A 89 -11.08 10.50 5.90
CA TRP A 89 -10.41 11.79 5.88
C TRP A 89 -10.00 12.27 7.28
N LYS A 90 -10.83 12.07 8.30
CA LYS A 90 -10.53 12.44 9.70
C LYS A 90 -9.35 11.65 10.27
N LYS A 91 -9.12 10.40 9.82
CA LYS A 91 -7.95 9.59 10.20
C LYS A 91 -6.63 10.11 9.63
N GLY A 92 -6.68 11.03 8.66
CA GLY A 92 -5.50 11.68 8.10
C GLY A 92 -4.78 10.82 7.07
N ILE A 93 -5.42 10.62 5.90
CA ILE A 93 -4.89 9.79 4.81
C ILE A 93 -3.47 10.22 4.42
N LYS A 94 -2.62 9.21 4.30
CA LYS A 94 -1.25 9.23 3.85
C LYS A 94 -1.16 8.44 2.55
N LYS A 95 -0.12 8.70 1.78
CA LYS A 95 0.17 7.93 0.58
C LYS A 95 1.66 7.77 0.38
N PHE A 96 2.05 6.67 -0.26
CA PHE A 96 3.39 6.48 -0.80
C PHE A 96 3.32 5.96 -2.23
N LYS A 97 4.41 6.20 -2.95
CA LYS A 97 4.63 5.85 -4.33
C LYS A 97 4.98 4.38 -4.43
N ILE A 98 4.33 3.73 -5.39
CA ILE A 98 4.67 2.39 -5.84
C ILE A 98 5.35 2.50 -7.20
N THR A 99 4.60 3.01 -8.17
CA THR A 99 5.08 3.27 -9.53
C THR A 99 5.00 4.75 -9.85
N GLN A 100 5.33 5.18 -11.07
CA GLN A 100 5.09 6.57 -11.47
C GLN A 100 3.59 6.95 -11.41
N ARG A 101 2.71 5.99 -11.68
CA ARG A 101 1.26 6.20 -11.72
C ARG A 101 0.59 5.78 -10.41
N ASN A 102 0.92 4.61 -9.89
CA ASN A 102 0.20 3.97 -8.79
C ASN A 102 0.76 4.38 -7.42
N ARG A 103 -0.14 4.51 -6.44
CA ARG A 103 0.16 4.90 -5.07
C ARG A 103 -0.65 4.02 -4.13
N CYS A 104 -0.04 3.64 -3.01
CA CYS A 104 -0.80 3.11 -1.88
C CYS A 104 -1.32 4.26 -1.02
N PHE A 105 -2.57 4.17 -0.59
CA PHE A 105 -3.23 5.08 0.34
C PHE A 105 -3.62 4.35 1.61
N GLY A 106 -3.53 5.04 2.73
CA GLY A 106 -3.84 4.48 4.04
C GLY A 106 -3.69 5.50 5.15
N TYR A 107 -3.83 5.07 6.39
CA TYR A 107 -3.58 5.91 7.56
C TYR A 107 -2.79 5.12 8.60
N VAL A 108 -2.13 5.83 9.51
CA VAL A 108 -1.31 5.19 10.56
C VAL A 108 -2.11 5.11 11.84
N GLU A 109 -2.24 3.91 12.39
CA GLU A 109 -2.84 3.67 13.71
C GLU A 109 -1.92 2.71 14.47
N ASN A 110 -1.58 3.05 15.72
CA ASN A 110 -0.71 2.25 16.57
C ASN A 110 0.64 1.84 15.92
N GLY A 111 1.20 2.69 15.06
CA GLY A 111 2.49 2.45 14.38
C GLY A 111 2.41 1.52 13.17
N VAL A 112 1.20 1.14 12.75
CA VAL A 112 0.91 0.34 11.56
C VAL A 112 0.19 1.22 10.53
N PHE A 113 0.58 1.10 9.26
CA PHE A 113 -0.09 1.72 8.13
C PHE A 113 -1.20 0.79 7.64
N LEU A 114 -2.45 1.17 7.89
CA LEU A 114 -3.62 0.47 7.37
C LEU A 114 -3.90 0.95 5.95
N CYS A 115 -3.63 0.09 4.98
CA CYS A 115 -3.87 0.31 3.56
C CYS A 115 -5.38 0.25 3.29
N VAL A 116 -5.89 1.27 2.60
CA VAL A 116 -7.31 1.36 2.22
C VAL A 116 -7.51 1.35 0.70
N GLU A 117 -6.48 1.64 -0.08
CA GLU A 117 -6.49 1.59 -1.55
C GLU A 117 -5.04 1.44 -2.07
N VAL A 118 -4.84 0.67 -3.15
CA VAL A 118 -3.53 0.48 -3.82
C VAL A 118 -3.60 0.67 -5.32
#